data_AF-A0A9D2EUP0-F1
#
_entry.id   AF-A0A9D2EUP0-F1
#
_cell.length_a   1.000
_cell.length_b   1.000
_cell.length_c   1.000
_cell.angle_alpha   90.00
_cell.angle_beta   90.00
_cell.angle_gamma   90.00
#
_symmetry.space_group_name_H-M   'P 1'
#
loop_
_entity.id
_entity.type
_entity.pdbx_description
1 polymer ?
#
loop_
_entity_poly.entity_id
_entity_poly.type
_entity_poly.pdbx_seq_one_letter_code
_entity_poly.pdbx_strand_id
1 'polypeptide(L)'
;MKKKENTFSKVMKIILTIIALLNLAALFLFHYELPGFLSAAGNEPSDEARETTAPAAGASASGYSFQFDTDPLVYDGQTGLDLLSGVTLVSSDGQTSDAEIYAQIMSGDSLSRKTIEYSADTENGQVTASRGLELSAYAGPSISLPEELPDLEESQIDSVLSLLSGLYADDGYGNDITDSVTASYTMGDDGMTLHYTFSVTNLFNDTATAAADLSLTATKPVITLTDTAVTIPAGSSFEPLAYVDSAVDVDGSSLSHRIYIRGSVDTETPGIYTLTYTATSEDGVASDPRELTVTVQ
;
A
#
# COMPACT_ATOMS: atom_id res chain seq x y z
N MET A 1 -38.97 5.37 -15.53
CA MET A 1 -38.23 5.22 -14.27
C MET A 1 -36.83 4.73 -14.59
N LYS A 2 -35.87 5.64 -14.72
CA LYS A 2 -34.43 5.32 -14.72
C LYS A 2 -33.91 5.78 -13.37
N LYS A 3 -33.46 4.82 -12.55
CA LYS A 3 -32.78 5.05 -11.27
C LYS A 3 -31.58 5.94 -11.59
N LYS A 4 -31.56 7.18 -11.12
CA LYS A 4 -30.31 7.95 -11.02
C LYS A 4 -29.51 7.24 -9.94
N GLU A 5 -28.49 6.51 -10.35
CA GLU A 5 -27.50 5.99 -9.43
C GLU A 5 -26.89 7.17 -8.65
N ASN A 6 -26.82 6.97 -7.35
CA ASN A 6 -26.36 7.92 -6.37
C ASN A 6 -24.87 8.17 -6.60
N THR A 7 -24.47 9.42 -6.79
CA THR A 7 -23.08 9.86 -7.01
C THR A 7 -22.29 9.85 -5.68
N PHE A 8 -22.35 8.74 -4.95
CA PHE A 8 -21.62 8.48 -3.70
C PHE A 8 -20.86 7.14 -3.75
N SER A 9 -20.67 6.59 -4.95
CA SER A 9 -19.80 5.44 -5.22
C SER A 9 -18.66 5.89 -6.15
N LYS A 10 -17.64 6.48 -5.55
CA LYS A 10 -16.36 6.94 -6.08
C LYS A 10 -15.72 7.57 -4.84
N VAL A 11 -14.65 7.08 -4.23
CA VAL A 11 -13.48 6.46 -4.81
C VAL A 11 -12.71 5.75 -3.68
N MET A 12 -12.75 4.42 -3.60
CA MET A 12 -11.60 3.67 -3.05
C MET A 12 -10.69 3.40 -4.23
N LYS A 13 -9.88 4.41 -4.60
CA LYS A 13 -8.79 4.24 -5.54
C LYS A 13 -7.65 3.60 -4.75
N ILE A 14 -7.66 2.27 -4.70
CA ILE A 14 -6.40 1.55 -4.52
C ILE A 14 -5.68 1.73 -5.85
N ILE A 15 -4.88 2.79 -6.00
CA ILE A 15 -3.88 2.82 -7.05
C ILE A 15 -2.79 1.88 -6.59
N LEU A 16 -2.96 0.60 -6.94
CA LEU A 16 -1.87 -0.35 -6.96
C LEU A 16 -1.01 0.08 -8.14
N THR A 17 0.00 0.93 -7.90
CA THR A 17 1.10 1.11 -8.85
C THR A 17 1.86 -0.21 -8.86
N ILE A 18 1.38 -1.15 -9.68
CA ILE A 18 2.10 -2.36 -10.03
C ILE A 18 3.24 -1.92 -10.95
N ILE A 19 4.34 -1.47 -10.36
CA ILE A 19 5.63 -1.50 -11.04
C ILE A 19 6.24 -2.86 -10.72
N ALA A 20 6.06 -3.74 -11.71
CA ALA A 20 6.69 -5.03 -11.93
C ALA A 20 7.78 -5.46 -10.94
N LEU A 21 7.43 -6.39 -10.03
CA LEU A 21 8.03 -7.71 -10.23
C LEU A 21 7.08 -8.47 -11.14
N LEU A 22 7.48 -8.61 -12.40
CA LEU A 22 7.08 -9.78 -13.19
C LEU A 22 7.57 -10.98 -12.38
N ASN A 23 6.75 -11.45 -11.44
CA ASN A 23 6.92 -12.75 -10.87
C ASN A 23 6.54 -13.69 -12.03
N LEU A 24 7.53 -14.01 -12.87
CA LEU A 24 7.43 -15.10 -13.81
C LEU A 24 7.48 -16.41 -13.01
N ALA A 25 6.57 -16.57 -12.05
CA ALA A 25 6.10 -17.85 -11.56
C ALA A 25 5.18 -18.45 -12.63
N ALA A 26 5.70 -18.59 -13.86
CA ALA A 26 5.16 -19.53 -14.79
C ALA A 26 5.65 -20.92 -14.34
N LEU A 27 4.71 -21.68 -13.78
CA LEU A 27 4.73 -23.14 -13.73
C LEU A 27 5.39 -23.86 -12.53
N PHE A 28 5.13 -23.44 -11.29
CA PHE A 28 5.23 -24.37 -10.15
C PHE A 28 3.93 -25.19 -10.02
N LEU A 29 3.84 -26.27 -10.80
CA LEU A 29 2.81 -27.29 -10.67
C LEU A 29 3.49 -28.65 -10.44
N PHE A 30 3.81 -28.97 -9.18
CA PHE A 30 3.99 -30.36 -8.77
C PHE A 30 3.34 -30.60 -7.40
N HIS A 31 2.43 -31.57 -7.41
CA HIS A 31 1.69 -32.07 -6.26
C HIS A 31 2.64 -32.70 -5.23
N TYR A 32 2.59 -32.24 -3.98
CA TYR A 32 3.06 -33.04 -2.85
C TYR A 32 1.87 -33.78 -2.23
N GLU A 33 1.80 -35.09 -2.46
CA GLU A 33 1.02 -35.97 -1.59
C GLU A 33 1.73 -36.09 -0.24
N LEU A 34 1.02 -35.77 0.84
CA LEU A 34 1.42 -36.07 2.21
C LEU A 34 1.12 -37.54 2.52
N PRO A 35 2.07 -38.35 3.01
CA PRO A 35 1.72 -39.54 3.77
C PRO A 35 1.45 -39.14 5.22
N GLY A 36 0.21 -39.34 5.67
CA GLY A 36 -0.16 -39.18 7.06
C GLY A 36 0.45 -40.24 7.96
N PHE A 37 0.81 -39.86 9.19
CA PHE A 37 0.84 -40.75 10.34
C PHE A 37 0.29 -40.03 11.58
N LEU A 38 -0.63 -40.70 12.26
CA LEU A 38 -1.24 -40.35 13.54
C LEU A 38 -0.37 -40.82 14.72
N SER A 39 -0.50 -40.11 15.85
CA SER A 39 -0.16 -40.49 17.24
C SER A 39 1.35 -40.45 17.61
N ALA A 40 1.81 -39.99 18.78
CA ALA A 40 1.22 -39.85 20.11
C ALA A 40 1.91 -38.73 20.93
N ALA A 41 1.24 -38.28 21.99
CA ALA A 41 1.75 -37.34 23.00
C ALA A 41 2.89 -37.90 23.87
N GLY A 42 3.78 -37.01 24.34
CA GLY A 42 4.57 -37.23 25.56
C GLY A 42 5.99 -36.63 25.57
N ASN A 43 6.17 -35.61 26.42
CA ASN A 43 7.38 -35.15 27.10
C ASN A 43 8.53 -34.45 26.33
N GLU A 44 8.75 -33.17 26.70
CA GLU A 44 10.07 -32.53 26.86
C GLU A 44 10.86 -33.19 28.03
N PRO A 45 12.22 -33.11 28.13
CA PRO A 45 13.00 -31.87 27.96
C PRO A 45 14.48 -31.96 27.44
N SER A 46 15.11 -30.78 27.45
CA SER A 46 16.54 -30.41 27.65
C SER A 46 17.51 -30.30 26.46
N ASP A 47 18.02 -29.08 26.33
CA ASP A 47 19.39 -28.63 25.95
C ASP A 47 20.39 -29.70 25.51
N GLU A 48 20.89 -29.58 24.27
CA GLU A 48 22.29 -29.79 23.94
C GLU A 48 22.63 -29.17 22.57
N ALA A 49 23.79 -28.53 22.51
CA ALA A 49 24.35 -27.83 21.36
C ALA A 49 24.35 -28.69 20.09
N ARG A 50 23.87 -28.12 18.97
CA ARG A 50 24.09 -28.69 17.65
C ARG A 50 25.18 -27.93 16.91
N GLU A 51 26.29 -28.63 16.73
CA GLU A 51 27.33 -28.37 15.74
C GLU A 51 26.72 -27.95 14.39
N THR A 52 27.25 -26.86 13.83
CA THR A 52 27.02 -26.43 12.46
C THR A 52 27.75 -27.36 11.50
N THR A 53 27.09 -28.41 11.04
CA THR A 53 27.53 -29.20 9.88
C THR A 53 26.77 -28.73 8.63
N ALA A 54 27.47 -28.17 7.64
CA ALA A 54 27.02 -28.09 6.25
C ALA A 54 27.00 -29.51 5.60
N PRO A 55 26.37 -29.75 4.43
CA PRO A 55 25.53 -28.87 3.61
C PRO A 55 24.10 -29.42 3.41
N ALA A 56 23.11 -28.58 3.11
CA ALA A 56 21.87 -29.08 2.49
C ALA A 56 22.06 -29.16 0.97
N ALA A 57 22.80 -30.18 0.53
CA ALA A 57 22.87 -30.56 -0.88
C ALA A 57 21.48 -30.99 -1.36
N GLY A 58 20.92 -30.26 -2.34
CA GLY A 58 19.70 -30.68 -3.04
C GLY A 58 19.89 -32.08 -3.64
N ALA A 59 19.02 -33.01 -3.27
CA ALA A 59 19.08 -34.39 -3.74
C ALA A 59 18.93 -34.45 -5.26
N SER A 60 19.95 -35.04 -5.90
CA SER A 60 20.06 -35.32 -7.33
C SER A 60 18.94 -36.24 -7.83
N ALA A 61 17.96 -35.69 -8.54
CA ALA A 61 17.09 -36.47 -9.43
C ALA A 61 17.51 -36.35 -10.91
N SER A 62 18.18 -35.25 -11.27
CA SER A 62 18.59 -34.92 -12.65
C SER A 62 20.03 -35.34 -13.00
N GLY A 63 20.81 -35.84 -12.04
CA GLY A 63 22.24 -36.07 -12.26
C GLY A 63 23.09 -34.80 -12.38
N TYR A 64 22.55 -33.63 -12.03
CA TYR A 64 23.29 -32.38 -11.88
C TYR A 64 23.18 -31.87 -10.43
N SER A 65 24.18 -31.12 -9.97
CA SER A 65 24.18 -30.48 -8.65
C SER A 65 24.90 -29.13 -8.67
N PHE A 66 24.43 -28.20 -7.84
CA PHE A 66 25.10 -26.93 -7.61
C PHE A 66 26.27 -27.10 -6.63
N GLN A 67 27.35 -26.37 -6.88
CA GLN A 67 28.49 -26.18 -6.00
C GLN A 67 28.68 -24.69 -5.72
N PHE A 68 29.05 -24.38 -4.48
CA PHE A 68 29.29 -23.02 -4.01
C PHE A 68 30.70 -22.91 -3.41
N ASP A 69 31.46 -21.91 -3.83
CA ASP A 69 32.80 -21.65 -3.28
C ASP A 69 32.75 -21.26 -1.79
N THR A 70 31.68 -20.56 -1.37
CA THR A 70 31.40 -20.23 0.03
C THR A 70 29.94 -20.46 0.34
N ASP A 71 29.58 -20.70 1.60
CA ASP A 71 28.20 -20.66 2.07
C ASP A 71 28.22 -20.18 3.53
N PRO A 72 27.71 -18.96 3.84
CA PRO A 72 26.95 -18.06 2.96
C PRO A 72 27.81 -17.25 1.96
N LEU A 73 27.15 -16.59 1.01
CA LEU A 73 27.68 -15.41 0.32
C LEU A 73 27.61 -14.21 1.27
N VAL A 74 28.69 -13.44 1.41
CA VAL A 74 28.73 -12.26 2.28
C VAL A 74 28.78 -11.00 1.43
N TYR A 75 27.91 -10.03 1.73
CA TYR A 75 27.83 -8.74 1.04
C TYR A 75 27.93 -7.58 2.04
N ASP A 76 28.69 -6.54 1.70
CA ASP A 76 29.00 -5.40 2.59
C ASP A 76 28.47 -4.05 2.08
N GLY A 77 27.76 -4.05 0.95
CA GLY A 77 27.20 -2.83 0.36
C GLY A 77 28.16 -1.99 -0.47
N GLN A 78 29.45 -2.34 -0.58
CA GLN A 78 30.46 -1.48 -1.21
C GLN A 78 30.71 -1.79 -2.69
N THR A 79 30.50 -3.04 -3.11
CA THR A 79 30.64 -3.47 -4.51
C THR A 79 29.29 -3.80 -5.13
N GLY A 80 29.22 -4.05 -6.43
CA GLY A 80 28.03 -4.65 -7.02
C GLY A 80 27.80 -6.06 -6.45
N LEU A 81 26.56 -6.39 -6.09
CA LEU A 81 26.19 -7.74 -5.66
C LEU A 81 26.10 -8.68 -6.86
N ASP A 82 26.98 -9.68 -6.91
CA ASP A 82 26.92 -10.78 -7.89
C ASP A 82 26.41 -12.05 -7.21
N LEU A 83 25.15 -12.42 -7.50
CA LEU A 83 24.51 -13.61 -6.93
C LEU A 83 25.10 -14.92 -7.46
N LEU A 84 25.77 -14.89 -8.62
CA LEU A 84 26.37 -16.05 -9.25
C LEU A 84 27.86 -16.23 -8.89
N SER A 85 28.41 -15.33 -8.05
CA SER A 85 29.80 -15.40 -7.61
C SER A 85 30.09 -16.74 -6.90
N GLY A 86 30.99 -17.52 -7.51
CA GLY A 86 31.41 -18.83 -7.01
C GLY A 86 30.34 -19.91 -7.12
N VAL A 87 29.38 -19.78 -8.05
CA VAL A 87 28.34 -20.78 -8.33
C VAL A 87 28.73 -21.59 -9.55
N THR A 88 28.76 -22.91 -9.42
CA THR A 88 28.99 -23.84 -10.54
C THR A 88 27.92 -24.92 -10.55
N LEU A 89 27.37 -25.24 -11.73
CA LEU A 89 26.54 -26.43 -11.91
C LEU A 89 27.39 -27.55 -12.48
N VAL A 90 27.42 -28.71 -11.82
CA VAL A 90 28.19 -29.89 -12.26
C VAL A 90 27.28 -31.07 -12.57
N SER A 91 27.62 -31.85 -13.57
CA SER A 91 27.01 -33.16 -13.85
C SER A 91 27.56 -34.25 -12.93
N SER A 92 26.91 -35.42 -12.96
CA SER A 92 27.25 -36.58 -12.13
C SER A 92 28.64 -37.17 -12.38
N ASP A 93 29.24 -36.87 -13.54
CA ASP A 93 30.62 -37.22 -13.91
C ASP A 93 31.63 -36.13 -13.51
N GLY A 94 31.19 -35.05 -12.85
CA GLY A 94 32.02 -33.96 -12.35
C GLY A 94 32.41 -32.92 -13.39
N GLN A 95 31.83 -32.93 -14.59
CA GLN A 95 32.03 -31.86 -15.57
C GLN A 95 31.16 -30.64 -15.25
N THR A 96 31.67 -29.45 -15.54
CA THR A 96 30.88 -28.22 -15.46
C THR A 96 29.85 -28.20 -16.60
N SER A 97 28.62 -27.86 -16.25
CA SER A 97 27.53 -27.67 -17.21
C SER A 97 27.53 -26.24 -17.75
N ASP A 98 27.21 -26.10 -19.04
CA ASP A 98 26.99 -24.80 -19.70
C ASP A 98 25.53 -24.32 -19.57
N ALA A 99 24.68 -25.03 -18.81
CA ALA A 99 23.30 -24.62 -18.59
C ALA A 99 23.22 -23.25 -17.89
N GLU A 100 22.27 -22.42 -18.32
CA GLU A 100 22.07 -21.11 -17.73
C GLU A 100 21.55 -21.24 -16.29
N ILE A 101 22.16 -20.48 -15.38
CA ILE A 101 21.81 -20.45 -13.97
C ILE A 101 21.06 -19.15 -13.68
N TYR A 102 19.87 -19.28 -13.13
CA TYR A 102 19.08 -18.17 -12.61
C TYR A 102 19.21 -18.12 -11.08
N ALA A 103 19.20 -16.92 -10.52
CA ALA A 103 19.26 -16.70 -9.08
C ALA A 103 18.26 -15.62 -8.67
N GLN A 104 17.63 -15.82 -7.51
CA GLN A 104 16.74 -14.83 -6.89
C GLN A 104 16.97 -14.76 -5.38
N ILE A 105 16.89 -13.56 -4.83
CA ILE A 105 16.93 -13.37 -3.37
C ILE A 105 15.54 -13.62 -2.82
N MET A 106 15.46 -14.41 -1.76
CA MET A 106 14.27 -14.65 -0.96
C MET A 106 14.43 -13.95 0.39
N SER A 107 13.32 -13.45 0.94
CA SER A 107 13.31 -12.95 2.31
C SER A 107 13.79 -14.04 3.26
N GLY A 108 14.68 -13.70 4.18
CA GLY A 108 15.19 -14.64 5.17
C GLY A 108 14.66 -14.40 6.57
N ASP A 109 15.17 -15.16 7.52
CA ASP A 109 14.69 -15.20 8.91
C ASP A 109 15.08 -13.96 9.73
N SER A 110 15.96 -13.11 9.19
CA SER A 110 16.39 -11.86 9.83
C SER A 110 16.70 -10.78 8.81
N LEU A 111 16.78 -9.53 9.28
CA LEU A 111 17.11 -8.39 8.41
C LEU A 111 18.43 -8.61 7.63
N SER A 112 19.48 -9.07 8.31
CA SER A 112 20.81 -9.25 7.73
C SER A 112 21.09 -10.63 7.12
N ARG A 113 20.10 -11.55 7.10
CA ARG A 113 20.29 -12.87 6.49
C ARG A 113 19.14 -13.19 5.55
N LYS A 114 19.48 -13.45 4.31
CA LYS A 114 18.57 -13.84 3.22
C LYS A 114 18.95 -15.23 2.70
N THR A 115 18.10 -15.76 1.85
CA THR A 115 18.37 -16.99 1.10
C THR A 115 18.42 -16.65 -0.37
N ILE A 116 19.42 -17.14 -1.10
CA ILE A 116 19.43 -17.08 -2.56
C ILE A 116 18.93 -18.43 -3.06
N GLU A 117 17.89 -18.42 -3.89
CA GLU A 117 17.44 -19.60 -4.62
C GLU A 117 18.05 -19.60 -6.02
N TYR A 118 18.60 -20.75 -6.40
CA TYR A 118 19.18 -21.00 -7.71
C TYR A 118 18.32 -22.01 -8.46
N SER A 119 18.20 -21.82 -9.77
CA SER A 119 17.58 -22.78 -10.66
C SER A 119 18.31 -22.87 -11.99
N ALA A 120 18.40 -24.07 -12.56
CA ALA A 120 18.88 -24.30 -13.91
C ALA A 120 18.04 -25.39 -14.57
N ASP A 121 17.68 -25.17 -15.83
CA ASP A 121 17.00 -26.18 -16.65
C ASP A 121 18.06 -27.01 -17.39
N THR A 122 18.12 -28.30 -17.07
CA THR A 122 19.07 -29.24 -17.68
C THR A 122 18.34 -30.20 -18.61
N GLU A 123 19.10 -30.99 -19.38
CA GLU A 123 18.54 -32.07 -20.21
C GLU A 123 17.74 -33.11 -19.40
N ASN A 124 18.02 -33.23 -18.10
CA ASN A 124 17.36 -34.17 -17.19
C ASN A 124 16.30 -33.49 -16.30
N GLY A 125 15.88 -32.27 -16.66
CA GLY A 125 14.89 -31.48 -15.95
C GLY A 125 15.48 -30.34 -15.13
N GLN A 126 14.61 -29.64 -14.43
CA GLN A 126 14.99 -28.50 -13.60
C GLN A 126 15.70 -28.96 -12.32
N VAL A 127 16.73 -28.22 -11.95
CA VAL A 127 17.49 -28.42 -10.71
C VAL A 127 17.47 -27.14 -9.93
N THR A 128 17.26 -27.23 -8.62
CA THR A 128 17.29 -26.09 -7.72
C THR A 128 18.26 -26.32 -6.56
N ALA A 129 18.75 -25.22 -6.00
CA ALA A 129 19.54 -25.21 -4.77
C ALA A 129 19.33 -23.88 -4.05
N SER A 130 19.80 -23.80 -2.81
CA SER A 130 19.81 -22.55 -2.07
C SER A 130 21.17 -22.33 -1.39
N ARG A 131 21.49 -21.06 -1.15
CA ARG A 131 22.68 -20.60 -0.42
C ARG A 131 22.29 -19.48 0.53
N GLY A 132 22.95 -19.37 1.68
CA GLY A 132 22.75 -18.21 2.55
C GLY A 132 23.33 -16.93 1.92
N LEU A 133 22.72 -15.79 2.22
CA LEU A 133 23.27 -14.45 1.95
C LEU A 133 23.31 -13.66 3.25
N GLU A 134 24.52 -13.29 3.67
CA GLU A 134 24.77 -12.50 4.89
C GLU A 134 25.13 -11.06 4.53
N LEU A 135 24.32 -10.12 5.03
CA LEU A 135 24.37 -8.70 4.76
C LEU A 135 25.07 -7.98 5.93
N SER A 136 26.32 -7.57 5.73
CA SER A 136 27.16 -6.94 6.75
C SER A 136 26.83 -5.45 6.90
N ALA A 137 26.60 -4.98 8.13
CA ALA A 137 26.28 -3.58 8.41
C ALA A 137 25.00 -3.04 7.72
N TYR A 138 24.12 -3.94 7.30
CA TYR A 138 22.85 -3.61 6.66
C TYR A 138 21.80 -3.13 7.66
N ALA A 139 21.22 -1.95 7.40
CA ALA A 139 20.24 -1.30 8.26
C ALA A 139 18.78 -1.58 7.87
N GLY A 140 18.54 -2.19 6.70
CA GLY A 140 17.20 -2.28 6.11
C GLY A 140 16.81 -1.00 5.36
N PRO A 141 15.86 -1.08 4.41
CA PRO A 141 15.43 0.09 3.69
C PRO A 141 14.76 1.08 4.64
N SER A 142 14.76 2.36 4.28
CA SER A 142 14.08 3.39 5.05
C SER A 142 13.48 4.46 4.15
N ILE A 143 12.47 5.17 4.65
CA ILE A 143 11.88 6.34 3.99
C ILE A 143 11.96 7.52 4.95
N SER A 144 12.48 8.65 4.47
CA SER A 144 12.46 9.94 5.15
C SER A 144 11.54 10.89 4.38
N LEU A 145 10.49 11.37 5.04
CA LEU A 145 9.58 12.37 4.47
C LEU A 145 10.13 13.79 4.70
N PRO A 146 9.77 14.76 3.84
CA PRO A 146 10.04 16.17 4.08
C PRO A 146 9.45 16.65 5.42
N GLU A 147 10.10 17.64 6.05
CA GLU A 147 9.62 18.24 7.31
C GLU A 147 8.31 19.01 7.10
N GLU A 148 8.18 19.70 5.96
CA GLU A 148 6.95 20.39 5.56
C GLU A 148 6.28 19.62 4.42
N LEU A 149 5.02 19.25 4.62
CA LEU A 149 4.20 18.58 3.62
C LEU A 149 3.25 19.58 2.95
N PRO A 150 3.06 19.48 1.62
CA PRO A 150 2.20 20.41 0.90
C PRO A 150 0.72 20.10 1.12
N ASP A 151 -0.11 21.14 1.07
CA ASP A 151 -1.53 20.96 0.75
C ASP A 151 -1.66 20.55 -0.72
N LEU A 152 -2.68 19.74 -1.03
CA LEU A 152 -2.88 19.15 -2.34
C LEU A 152 -4.16 19.62 -3.00
N GLU A 153 -4.11 19.94 -4.29
CA GLU A 153 -5.32 19.94 -5.11
C GLU A 153 -5.76 18.51 -5.46
N GLU A 154 -7.05 18.32 -5.74
CA GLU A 154 -7.57 17.00 -6.17
C GLU A 154 -6.85 16.44 -7.40
N SER A 155 -6.37 17.33 -8.28
CA SER A 155 -5.60 16.98 -9.49
C SER A 155 -4.20 16.42 -9.18
N GLN A 156 -3.67 16.70 -7.99
CA GLN A 156 -2.30 16.40 -7.57
C GLN A 156 -2.19 15.09 -6.76
N ILE A 157 -3.32 14.54 -6.29
CA ILE A 157 -3.38 13.34 -5.44
C ILE A 157 -2.56 12.18 -6.03
N ASP A 158 -2.74 11.93 -7.33
CA ASP A 158 -2.10 10.81 -8.04
C ASP A 158 -0.62 11.10 -8.39
N SER A 159 -0.14 12.33 -8.17
CA SER A 159 1.23 12.80 -8.47
C SER A 159 1.98 13.32 -7.24
N VAL A 160 1.52 12.96 -6.02
CA VAL A 160 2.06 13.46 -4.75
C VAL A 160 3.58 13.33 -4.63
N LEU A 161 4.17 12.24 -5.13
CA LEU A 161 5.61 11.99 -5.05
C LEU A 161 6.44 13.08 -5.73
N SER A 162 5.93 13.67 -6.82
CA SER A 162 6.60 14.76 -7.53
C SER A 162 6.60 16.10 -6.77
N LEU A 163 5.76 16.21 -5.73
CA LEU A 163 5.59 17.42 -4.93
C LEU A 163 6.38 17.36 -3.62
N LEU A 164 6.83 16.18 -3.19
CA LEU A 164 7.56 15.98 -1.94
C LEU A 164 9.05 16.29 -2.11
N SER A 165 9.39 17.57 -2.23
CA SER A 165 10.79 18.00 -2.24
C SER A 165 11.47 17.59 -0.93
N GLY A 166 12.46 16.70 -1.00
CA GLY A 166 13.15 16.16 0.18
C GLY A 166 12.68 14.78 0.61
N LEU A 167 11.77 14.14 -0.11
CA LEU A 167 11.54 12.71 0.01
C LEU A 167 12.86 11.98 -0.30
N TYR A 168 13.24 11.06 0.57
CA TYR A 168 14.42 10.22 0.39
C TYR A 168 14.11 8.79 0.82
N ALA A 169 14.56 7.80 0.05
CA ALA A 169 14.55 6.41 0.44
C ALA A 169 15.94 5.79 0.34
N ASP A 170 16.32 5.07 1.39
CA ASP A 170 17.59 4.36 1.50
C ASP A 170 17.39 2.87 1.25
N ASP A 171 18.34 2.21 0.57
CA ASP A 171 18.31 0.78 0.35
C ASP A 171 18.73 -0.05 1.58
N GLY A 172 19.23 0.59 2.64
CA GLY A 172 19.77 -0.03 3.85
C GLY A 172 21.30 -0.11 3.89
N TYR A 173 21.97 0.34 2.84
CA TYR A 173 23.42 0.51 2.74
C TYR A 173 23.85 1.97 2.51
N GLY A 174 22.92 2.93 2.53
CA GLY A 174 23.21 4.32 2.24
C GLY A 174 22.96 4.71 0.78
N ASN A 175 22.48 3.80 -0.07
CA ASN A 175 22.21 4.13 -1.48
C ASN A 175 20.78 4.62 -1.66
N ASP A 176 20.65 5.64 -2.51
CA ASP A 176 19.37 6.27 -2.84
C ASP A 176 18.52 5.37 -3.76
N ILE A 177 17.32 5.03 -3.29
CA ILE A 177 16.28 4.31 -4.05
C ILE A 177 14.94 5.07 -4.06
N THR A 178 14.99 6.39 -3.90
CA THR A 178 13.81 7.28 -3.84
C THR A 178 12.87 7.10 -5.04
N ASP A 179 13.41 6.87 -6.24
CA ASP A 179 12.63 6.64 -7.46
C ASP A 179 11.78 5.36 -7.41
N SER A 180 12.06 4.45 -6.47
CA SER A 180 11.29 3.22 -6.25
C SER A 180 10.17 3.37 -5.22
N VAL A 181 10.04 4.56 -4.60
CA VAL A 181 8.95 4.82 -3.65
C VAL A 181 7.62 4.83 -4.38
N THR A 182 6.65 4.14 -3.80
CA THR A 182 5.24 4.15 -4.21
C THR A 182 4.39 4.83 -3.13
N ALA A 183 3.25 5.37 -3.52
CA ALA A 183 2.30 5.99 -2.60
C ALA A 183 0.90 5.43 -2.81
N SER A 184 0.18 5.27 -1.71
CA SER A 184 -1.26 4.96 -1.68
C SER A 184 -1.94 5.85 -0.64
N TYR A 185 -3.25 6.02 -0.72
CA TYR A 185 -3.97 6.85 0.24
C TYR A 185 -5.37 6.32 0.55
N THR A 186 -5.91 6.74 1.70
CA THR A 186 -7.35 6.71 1.99
C THR A 186 -7.84 8.12 2.29
N MET A 187 -9.14 8.36 2.03
CA MET A 187 -9.79 9.61 2.38
C MET A 187 -10.23 9.57 3.84
N GLY A 188 -9.96 10.62 4.60
CA GLY A 188 -10.51 10.83 5.94
C GLY A 188 -12.01 11.08 5.91
N ASP A 189 -12.65 10.94 7.07
CA ASP A 189 -14.10 11.09 7.22
C ASP A 189 -14.60 12.51 6.92
N ASP A 190 -13.71 13.50 7.03
CA ASP A 190 -13.97 14.91 6.68
C ASP A 190 -14.01 15.17 5.16
N GLY A 191 -13.57 14.20 4.35
CA GLY A 191 -13.42 14.35 2.89
C GLY A 191 -12.33 15.33 2.46
N MET A 192 -11.53 15.83 3.40
CA MET A 192 -10.53 16.88 3.21
C MET A 192 -9.12 16.43 3.61
N THR A 193 -9.01 15.38 4.42
CA THR A 193 -7.73 14.79 4.81
C THR A 193 -7.44 13.54 3.97
N LEU A 194 -6.20 13.42 3.50
CA LEU A 194 -5.68 12.25 2.79
C LEU A 194 -4.66 11.54 3.69
N HIS A 195 -4.96 10.30 4.08
CA HIS A 195 -4.04 9.46 4.84
C HIS A 195 -3.13 8.70 3.87
N TYR A 196 -1.94 9.23 3.59
CA TYR A 196 -0.99 8.59 2.69
C TYR A 196 -0.14 7.54 3.40
N THR A 197 0.13 6.46 2.68
CA THR A 197 1.17 5.47 2.99
C THR A 197 2.15 5.40 1.83
N PHE A 198 3.41 5.76 2.09
CA PHE A 198 4.54 5.61 1.19
C PHE A 198 5.22 4.28 1.47
N SER A 199 5.63 3.57 0.42
CA SER A 199 6.27 2.26 0.53
C SER A 199 7.41 2.13 -0.46
N VAL A 200 8.51 1.53 -0.03
CA VAL A 200 9.63 1.15 -0.88
C VAL A 200 9.99 -0.30 -0.62
N THR A 201 10.39 -1.01 -1.68
CA THR A 201 10.93 -2.37 -1.60
C THR A 201 12.30 -2.35 -2.26
N ASN A 202 13.32 -2.86 -1.58
CA ASN A 202 14.68 -2.89 -2.12
C ASN A 202 15.01 -4.23 -2.81
N LEU A 203 16.26 -4.37 -3.27
CA LEU A 203 16.76 -5.57 -3.94
C LEU A 203 16.70 -6.84 -3.07
N PHE A 204 16.68 -6.70 -1.75
CA PHE A 204 16.65 -7.81 -0.79
C PHE A 204 15.22 -8.24 -0.43
N ASN A 205 14.22 -7.71 -1.13
CA ASN A 205 12.79 -7.89 -0.85
C ASN A 205 12.36 -7.41 0.55
N ASP A 206 13.16 -6.54 1.18
CA ASP A 206 12.75 -5.87 2.39
C ASP A 206 11.94 -4.62 2.04
N THR A 207 10.96 -4.29 2.88
CA THR A 207 10.10 -3.12 2.69
C THR A 207 10.24 -2.13 3.84
N ALA A 208 10.04 -0.86 3.52
CA ALA A 208 9.86 0.20 4.51
C ALA A 208 8.64 1.03 4.14
N THR A 209 7.95 1.53 5.17
CA THR A 209 6.80 2.40 5.01
C THR A 209 6.93 3.66 5.85
N ALA A 210 6.37 4.75 5.35
CA ALA A 210 6.15 5.98 6.09
C ALA A 210 4.71 6.43 5.84
N ALA A 211 4.06 7.00 6.86
CA ALA A 211 2.70 7.50 6.75
C ALA A 211 2.66 9.00 7.05
N ALA A 212 1.79 9.70 6.35
CA ALA A 212 1.53 11.12 6.60
C ALA A 212 0.11 11.51 6.18
N ASP A 213 -0.42 12.51 6.88
CA ASP A 213 -1.69 13.14 6.54
C ASP A 213 -1.42 14.42 5.74
N LEU A 214 -2.03 14.53 4.57
CA LEU A 214 -1.98 15.71 3.73
C LEU A 214 -3.39 16.28 3.59
N SER A 215 -3.52 17.61 3.60
CA SER A 215 -4.81 18.26 3.45
C SER A 215 -5.09 18.58 1.99
N LEU A 216 -6.35 18.41 1.58
CA LEU A 216 -6.85 18.89 0.30
C LEU A 216 -7.12 20.39 0.39
N THR A 217 -6.67 21.12 -0.63
CA THR A 217 -7.07 22.51 -0.81
C THR A 217 -8.54 22.56 -1.19
N ALA A 218 -9.33 23.28 -0.40
CA ALA A 218 -10.73 23.52 -0.72
C ALA A 218 -10.83 24.36 -2.01
N THR A 219 -11.56 23.87 -2.99
CA THR A 219 -11.78 24.56 -4.28
C THR A 219 -13.20 25.11 -4.42
N LYS A 220 -14.07 24.82 -3.45
CA LYS A 220 -15.45 25.29 -3.39
C LYS A 220 -15.78 25.76 -1.97
N PRO A 221 -16.75 26.67 -1.83
CA PRO A 221 -17.35 26.96 -0.54
C PRO A 221 -17.88 25.71 0.16
N VAL A 222 -17.90 25.76 1.49
CA VAL A 222 -18.50 24.72 2.33
C VAL A 222 -19.70 25.30 3.07
N ILE A 223 -20.81 24.57 3.05
CA ILE A 223 -21.97 24.83 3.90
C ILE A 223 -22.18 23.63 4.83
N THR A 224 -22.33 23.92 6.12
CA THR A 224 -22.55 22.94 7.18
C THR A 224 -23.91 23.19 7.80
N LEU A 225 -24.71 22.12 7.93
CA LEU A 225 -25.99 22.17 8.61
C LEU A 225 -25.83 21.66 10.04
N THR A 226 -26.60 22.20 10.98
CA THR A 226 -26.65 21.69 12.36
C THR A 226 -27.21 20.27 12.41
N ASP A 227 -28.18 20.00 11.52
CA ASP A 227 -28.88 18.73 11.41
C ASP A 227 -29.14 18.39 9.94
N THR A 228 -29.20 17.10 9.62
CA THR A 228 -29.57 16.60 8.29
C THR A 228 -30.99 16.05 8.23
N ALA A 229 -31.64 15.86 9.39
CA ALA A 229 -33.03 15.48 9.50
C ALA A 229 -33.68 16.05 10.77
N VAL A 230 -34.93 16.48 10.68
CA VAL A 230 -35.72 17.00 11.81
C VAL A 230 -37.18 16.58 11.69
N THR A 231 -37.85 16.44 12.82
CA THR A 231 -39.29 16.17 12.90
C THR A 231 -40.00 17.29 13.65
N ILE A 232 -41.06 17.83 13.06
CA ILE A 232 -41.86 18.92 13.64
C ILE A 232 -43.34 18.54 13.67
N PRO A 233 -44.11 18.99 14.68
CA PRO A 233 -45.56 18.83 14.68
C PRO A 233 -46.24 19.66 13.58
N ALA A 234 -47.34 19.16 13.02
CA ALA A 234 -48.19 19.91 12.10
C ALA A 234 -48.66 21.24 12.72
N GLY A 235 -48.61 22.32 11.94
CA GLY A 235 -48.91 23.69 12.34
C GLY A 235 -47.78 24.43 13.08
N SER A 236 -46.61 23.80 13.26
CA SER A 236 -45.46 24.46 13.92
C SER A 236 -44.74 25.44 13.01
N SER A 237 -44.14 26.49 13.59
CA SER A 237 -43.24 27.40 12.87
C SER A 237 -41.97 26.66 12.43
N PHE A 238 -41.48 26.97 11.23
CA PHE A 238 -40.27 26.39 10.67
C PHE A 238 -39.41 27.46 10.00
N GLU A 239 -38.18 27.65 10.48
CA GLU A 239 -37.21 28.64 9.96
C GLU A 239 -36.03 27.90 9.30
N PRO A 240 -35.99 27.78 7.95
CA PRO A 240 -34.97 27.02 7.24
C PRO A 240 -33.53 27.43 7.57
N LEU A 241 -33.28 28.74 7.72
CA LEU A 241 -31.94 29.26 7.98
C LEU A 241 -31.41 28.91 9.38
N ALA A 242 -32.27 28.55 10.33
CA ALA A 242 -31.86 28.17 11.68
C ALA A 242 -31.04 26.87 11.72
N TYR A 243 -31.10 26.07 10.65
CA TYR A 243 -30.37 24.81 10.52
C TYR A 243 -29.02 24.97 9.81
N VAL A 244 -28.63 26.19 9.41
CA VAL A 244 -27.28 26.44 8.88
C VAL A 244 -26.36 26.77 10.05
N ASP A 245 -25.39 25.89 10.29
CA ASP A 245 -24.33 26.13 11.28
C ASP A 245 -23.32 27.15 10.75
N SER A 246 -22.80 26.90 9.55
CA SER A 246 -21.79 27.74 8.93
C SER A 246 -21.85 27.66 7.41
N ALA A 247 -21.45 28.76 6.77
CA ALA A 247 -21.22 28.84 5.34
C ALA A 247 -19.95 29.68 5.14
N VAL A 248 -18.91 29.08 4.56
CA VAL A 248 -17.59 29.70 4.41
C VAL A 248 -17.04 29.48 3.00
N ASP A 249 -16.32 30.46 2.49
CA ASP A 249 -15.58 30.36 1.24
C ASP A 249 -14.23 29.65 1.45
N VAL A 250 -13.51 29.38 0.37
CA VAL A 250 -12.20 28.70 0.38
C VAL A 250 -11.14 29.43 1.19
N ASP A 251 -11.25 30.76 1.31
CA ASP A 251 -10.35 31.61 2.11
C ASP A 251 -10.78 31.75 3.58
N GLY A 252 -11.86 31.05 3.98
CA GLY A 252 -12.43 31.10 5.32
C GLY A 252 -13.37 32.29 5.57
N SER A 253 -13.62 33.14 4.58
CA SER A 253 -14.59 34.24 4.71
C SER A 253 -16.02 33.72 4.84
N SER A 254 -16.87 34.44 5.59
CA SER A 254 -18.25 34.03 5.80
C SER A 254 -19.13 34.29 4.57
N LEU A 255 -19.88 33.27 4.16
CA LEU A 255 -20.88 33.32 3.10
C LEU A 255 -22.32 33.27 3.64
N SER A 256 -22.53 33.61 4.92
CA SER A 256 -23.85 33.63 5.57
C SER A 256 -24.93 34.40 4.81
N HIS A 257 -24.55 35.41 4.01
CA HIS A 257 -25.46 36.22 3.21
C HIS A 257 -25.65 35.71 1.77
N ARG A 258 -25.00 34.61 1.42
CA ARG A 258 -24.94 34.03 0.06
C ARG A 258 -25.39 32.57 0.06
N ILE A 259 -26.28 32.24 0.99
CA ILE A 259 -26.94 30.93 1.09
C ILE A 259 -28.19 30.93 0.23
N TYR A 260 -28.33 29.90 -0.60
CA TYR A 260 -29.49 29.63 -1.41
C TYR A 260 -30.16 28.34 -0.94
N ILE A 261 -31.47 28.40 -0.68
CA ILE A 261 -32.28 27.28 -0.19
C ILE A 261 -33.30 26.94 -1.27
N ARG A 262 -33.28 25.69 -1.73
CA ARG A 262 -34.23 25.16 -2.70
C ARG A 262 -35.18 24.17 -2.03
N GLY A 263 -36.47 24.30 -2.32
CA GLY A 263 -37.54 23.50 -1.75
C GLY A 263 -38.44 24.33 -0.84
N SER A 264 -39.50 23.71 -0.34
CA SER A 264 -40.43 24.32 0.61
C SER A 264 -41.02 23.25 1.51
N VAL A 265 -41.26 23.58 2.76
CA VAL A 265 -41.93 22.71 3.74
C VAL A 265 -43.35 23.25 3.94
N ASP A 266 -44.35 22.41 3.72
CA ASP A 266 -45.73 22.71 4.13
C ASP A 266 -45.92 22.16 5.54
N THR A 267 -45.94 23.05 6.52
CA THR A 267 -46.02 22.68 7.95
C THR A 267 -47.43 22.25 8.36
N GLU A 268 -48.47 22.47 7.54
CA GLU A 268 -49.85 22.09 7.88
C GLU A 268 -50.17 20.65 7.49
N THR A 269 -49.43 20.09 6.54
CA THR A 269 -49.69 18.77 5.98
C THR A 269 -48.64 17.77 6.49
N PRO A 270 -49.04 16.71 7.22
CA PRO A 270 -48.12 15.63 7.57
C PRO A 270 -47.46 15.01 6.33
N GLY A 271 -46.14 14.88 6.36
CA GLY A 271 -45.36 14.48 5.19
C GLY A 271 -43.86 14.62 5.39
N ILE A 272 -43.10 14.13 4.41
CA ILE A 272 -41.65 14.27 4.36
C ILE A 272 -41.31 15.29 3.28
N TYR A 273 -40.57 16.31 3.66
CA TYR A 273 -40.12 17.41 2.81
C TYR A 273 -38.58 17.42 2.79
N THR A 274 -37.99 17.86 1.68
CA THR A 274 -36.54 17.99 1.56
C THR A 274 -36.20 19.41 1.14
N LEU A 275 -35.28 20.02 1.88
CA LEU A 275 -34.65 21.28 1.52
C LEU A 275 -33.21 21.04 1.11
N THR A 276 -32.77 21.70 0.04
CA THR A 276 -31.39 21.67 -0.44
C THR A 276 -30.75 23.03 -0.24
N TYR A 277 -29.62 23.08 0.45
CA TYR A 277 -28.86 24.27 0.79
C TYR A 277 -27.56 24.31 -0.03
N THR A 278 -27.23 25.48 -0.55
CA THR A 278 -25.95 25.76 -1.24
C THR A 278 -25.45 27.15 -0.84
N ALA A 279 -24.14 27.34 -0.67
CA ALA A 279 -23.52 28.65 -0.57
C ALA A 279 -22.84 29.01 -1.90
N THR A 280 -22.72 30.29 -2.24
CA THR A 280 -22.01 30.72 -3.45
C THR A 280 -20.94 31.75 -3.10
N SER A 281 -19.70 31.54 -3.53
CA SER A 281 -18.59 32.48 -3.37
C SER A 281 -18.85 33.82 -4.07
N GLU A 282 -18.04 34.84 -3.79
CA GLU A 282 -18.12 36.11 -4.51
C GLU A 282 -17.90 35.95 -6.02
N ASP A 283 -17.00 35.05 -6.40
CA ASP A 283 -16.67 34.69 -7.79
C ASP A 283 -17.71 33.79 -8.49
N GLY A 284 -18.78 33.41 -7.79
CA GLY A 284 -19.88 32.64 -8.36
C GLY A 284 -19.71 31.11 -8.35
N VAL A 285 -18.71 30.59 -7.63
CA VAL A 285 -18.53 29.15 -7.41
C VAL A 285 -19.50 28.70 -6.32
N ALA A 286 -20.31 27.68 -6.62
CA ALA A 286 -21.26 27.12 -5.66
C ALA A 286 -20.64 25.98 -4.84
N SER A 287 -21.04 25.88 -3.58
CA SER A 287 -20.79 24.71 -2.74
C SER A 287 -21.48 23.47 -3.30
N ASP A 288 -21.03 22.30 -2.88
CA ASP A 288 -21.84 21.11 -3.03
C ASP A 288 -23.13 21.23 -2.18
N PRO A 289 -24.25 20.65 -2.64
CA PRO A 289 -25.53 20.77 -1.95
C PRO A 289 -25.56 19.96 -0.65
N ARG A 290 -26.16 20.53 0.39
CA ARG A 290 -26.53 19.81 1.63
C ARG A 290 -28.04 19.70 1.75
N GLU A 291 -28.53 18.57 2.23
CA GLU A 291 -29.97 18.31 2.35
C GLU A 291 -30.41 18.25 3.82
N LEU A 292 -31.56 18.87 4.10
CA LEU A 292 -32.30 18.71 5.34
C LEU A 292 -33.61 18.01 5.04
N THR A 293 -33.84 16.87 5.67
CA THR A 293 -35.12 16.16 5.63
C THR A 293 -36.01 16.62 6.77
N VAL A 294 -37.20 17.15 6.46
CA VAL A 294 -38.16 17.63 7.45
C VAL A 294 -39.38 16.72 7.44
N THR A 295 -39.67 16.09 8.57
CA THR A 295 -40.86 15.26 8.76
C THR A 295 -41.91 16.06 9.54
N VAL A 296 -43.06 16.31 8.92
CA VAL A 296 -44.22 16.95 9.55
C VAL A 296 -45.18 15.84 9.99
N GLN A 297 -45.65 15.89 11.24
CA GLN A 297 -46.54 14.86 11.83
C GLN A 297 -47.70 15.42 12.65
#